data_AF-A0A3C1K310-F1
#
_entry.id   AF-A0A3C1K310-F1
#
_cell.length_a   1.000
_cell.length_b   1.000
_cell.length_c   1.000
_cell.angle_alpha   90.00
_cell.angle_beta   90.00
_cell.angle_gamma   90.00
#
_symmetry.space_group_name_H-M   'P 1'
#
loop_
_entity.id
_entity.type
_entity.pdbx_description
1 polymer ?
#
loop_
_entity_poly.entity_id
_entity_poly.type
_entity_poly.pdbx_seq_one_letter_code
_entity_poly.pdbx_strand_id
1 'polypeptide(L)'
;MDNYDFSQQPQESKITLIDRIYGERTELLQKLLTIASIVLFFVCPIIIIYYLILSLSYVGNMNYEFQVISTYMFSGVTHSITYIVYALILASLKRIISK
;
A
#
# COMPACT_ATOMS: atom_id res chain seq x y z
N MET A 1 -16.25 56.62 9.52
CA MET A 1 -15.52 56.48 8.25
C MET A 1 -14.06 56.42 8.66
N ASP A 2 -13.41 55.25 8.66
CA ASP A 2 -13.22 54.41 7.47
C ASP A 2 -13.36 52.91 7.72
N ASN A 3 -13.98 52.25 6.74
CA ASN A 3 -14.04 50.81 6.59
C ASN A 3 -12.65 50.29 6.22
N TYR A 4 -12.12 49.34 6.99
CA TYR A 4 -11.07 48.44 6.51
C TYR A 4 -11.67 47.06 6.33
N ASP A 5 -12.17 46.85 5.11
CA ASP A 5 -12.48 45.53 4.56
C ASP A 5 -11.16 44.75 4.52
N PHE A 6 -10.99 43.82 5.48
CA PHE A 6 -9.91 42.85 5.43
C PHE A 6 -10.20 41.92 4.25
N SER A 7 -9.70 42.38 3.10
CA SER A 7 -9.45 41.66 1.88
C SER A 7 -9.34 40.17 2.16
N GLN A 8 -10.38 39.43 1.74
CA GLN A 8 -10.29 38.01 1.49
C GLN A 8 -9.11 37.82 0.54
N GLN A 9 -7.96 37.40 1.08
CA GLN A 9 -6.92 36.84 0.23
C GLN A 9 -7.60 35.70 -0.52
N PRO A 10 -7.63 35.72 -1.87
CA PRO A 10 -8.08 34.55 -2.59
C PRO A 10 -7.13 33.45 -2.14
N GLN A 11 -7.68 32.45 -1.44
CA GLN A 11 -6.99 31.17 -1.27
C GLN A 11 -6.65 30.73 -2.68
N GLU A 12 -5.41 30.98 -3.12
CA GLU A 12 -4.87 30.40 -4.33
C GLU A 12 -5.04 28.90 -4.11
N SER A 13 -6.07 28.36 -4.75
CA SER A 13 -6.20 26.94 -4.95
C SER A 13 -4.91 26.57 -5.65
N LYS A 14 -4.00 25.95 -4.91
CA LYS A 14 -2.86 25.24 -5.47
C LYS A 14 -3.47 24.11 -6.28
N ILE A 15 -3.89 24.41 -7.49
CA ILE A 15 -4.28 23.45 -8.49
C ILE A 15 -2.98 22.73 -8.82
N THR A 16 -2.72 21.64 -8.12
CA THR A 16 -1.59 20.76 -8.39
C THR A 16 -1.72 20.31 -9.85
N LEU A 17 -0.59 20.17 -10.56
CA LEU A 17 -0.55 19.78 -11.98
C LEU A 17 -1.36 18.50 -12.28
N ILE A 18 -1.57 17.67 -11.25
CA ILE A 18 -2.35 16.45 -11.29
C ILE A 18 -3.86 16.75 -11.38
N ASP A 19 -4.38 17.73 -10.63
CA ASP A 19 -5.79 18.16 -10.72
C ASP A 19 -6.12 18.73 -12.11
N ARG A 20 -5.14 19.34 -12.78
CA ARG A 20 -5.30 19.87 -14.14
C ARG A 20 -5.38 18.78 -15.22
N ILE A 21 -4.84 17.59 -14.95
CA ILE A 21 -4.81 16.45 -15.89
C ILE A 21 -5.86 15.38 -15.51
N TYR A 22 -6.19 15.25 -14.22
CA TYR A 22 -7.02 14.17 -13.66
C TYR A 22 -8.25 14.66 -12.89
N GLY A 23 -8.64 15.93 -13.00
CA GLY A 23 -9.64 16.60 -12.15
C GLY A 23 -11.01 15.93 -11.95
N GLU A 24 -11.42 14.98 -12.81
CA GLU A 24 -12.62 14.14 -12.58
C GLU A 24 -12.33 12.71 -12.10
N ARG A 25 -11.09 12.21 -12.23
CA ARG A 25 -10.73 10.81 -11.93
C ARG A 25 -9.93 10.63 -10.65
N THR A 26 -9.58 11.71 -9.94
CA THR A 26 -8.88 11.67 -8.64
C THR A 26 -9.66 10.86 -7.60
N GLU A 27 -11.00 10.94 -7.58
CA GLU A 27 -11.82 10.18 -6.63
C GLU A 27 -11.83 8.66 -6.90
N LEU A 28 -11.94 8.26 -8.18
CA LEU A 28 -11.82 6.87 -8.60
C LEU A 28 -10.42 6.30 -8.32
N LEU A 29 -9.38 7.08 -8.58
CA LEU A 29 -7.99 6.70 -8.31
C LEU A 29 -7.76 6.49 -6.81
N GLN A 30 -8.30 7.37 -5.96
CA GLN A 30 -8.22 7.23 -4.51
C GLN A 30 -8.95 6.00 -3.98
N LYS A 31 -10.14 5.67 -4.52
CA LYS A 31 -10.86 4.43 -4.19
C LYS A 31 -10.06 3.21 -4.61
N LEU A 32 -9.52 3.19 -5.83
CA LEU A 32 -8.72 2.08 -6.35
C LEU A 32 -7.47 1.83 -5.50
N LEU A 33 -6.74 2.90 -5.13
CA LEU A 33 -5.56 2.79 -4.26
C LEU A 33 -5.90 2.25 -2.87
N THR A 34 -7.05 2.66 -2.33
CA THR A 34 -7.51 2.21 -1.01
C THR A 34 -7.86 0.72 -1.06
N ILE A 35 -8.59 0.28 -2.10
CA ILE A 35 -8.91 -1.13 -2.33
C ILE A 35 -7.63 -1.95 -2.52
N ALA A 36 -6.68 -1.48 -3.34
CA ALA A 36 -5.41 -2.16 -3.56
C ALA A 36 -4.62 -2.33 -2.25
N SER A 37 -4.58 -1.30 -1.39
CA SER A 37 -3.93 -1.38 -0.08
C SER A 37 -4.60 -2.40 0.84
N ILE A 38 -5.93 -2.48 0.85
CA ILE A 38 -6.68 -3.44 1.65
C ILE A 38 -6.41 -4.87 1.15
N VAL A 39 -6.45 -5.08 -0.16
CA VAL A 39 -6.16 -6.38 -0.79
C VAL A 39 -4.75 -6.84 -0.42
N LEU A 40 -3.74 -5.97 -0.54
CA LEU A 40 -2.36 -6.30 -0.16
C LEU A 40 -2.21 -6.70 1.31
N PHE A 41 -3.01 -6.10 2.20
CA PHE A 41 -3.03 -6.46 3.61
C PHE A 41 -3.61 -7.86 3.84
N PHE A 42 -4.70 -8.22 3.15
CA PHE A 42 -5.31 -9.55 3.23
C PHE A 42 -4.50 -10.65 2.55
N VAL A 43 -3.73 -10.31 1.52
CA VAL A 43 -2.82 -11.26 0.84
C VAL A 43 -1.68 -11.70 1.76
N CYS A 44 -1.28 -10.86 2.72
CA CYS A 44 -0.19 -11.11 3.66
C CYS A 44 -0.36 -12.41 4.50
N PRO A 45 -1.47 -12.64 5.23
CA PRO A 45 -1.69 -13.90 5.94
C PRO A 45 -1.83 -15.10 4.99
N ILE A 46 -2.38 -14.89 3.79
CA ILE A 46 -2.52 -15.97 2.78
C ILE A 46 -1.14 -16.46 2.32
N ILE A 47 -0.21 -15.55 2.07
CA ILE A 47 1.17 -15.89 1.69
C ILE A 47 1.87 -16.66 2.81
N ILE A 48 1.73 -16.22 4.07
CA ILE A 48 2.34 -16.90 5.21
C ILE A 48 1.82 -18.35 5.31
N ILE A 49 0.50 -18.54 5.18
CA ILE A 49 -0.12 -19.88 5.17
C ILE A 49 0.39 -20.71 3.99
N TYR A 50 0.49 -20.13 2.80
CA TYR A 50 1.00 -20.81 1.60
C TYR A 50 2.43 -21.34 1.81
N TYR A 51 3.34 -20.50 2.31
CA TYR A 51 4.72 -20.89 2.58
C TYR A 51 4.83 -21.91 3.72
N LEU A 52 3.93 -21.86 4.71
CA LEU A 52 3.84 -22.86 5.77
C LEU A 52 3.46 -24.24 5.19
N ILE A 53 2.40 -24.33 4.39
CA ILE A 53 1.96 -25.58 3.74
C ILE A 53 3.06 -26.15 2.84
N LEU A 54 3.71 -25.28 2.08
CA LEU A 54 4.79 -25.66 1.19
C LEU A 54 5.96 -26.22 2.00
N SER A 55 6.33 -25.57 3.10
CA SER A 55 7.39 -26.06 3.99
C SER A 55 7.10 -27.45 4.58
N LEU A 56 5.87 -27.70 5.03
CA LEU A 56 5.45 -28.99 5.59
C LEU A 56 5.46 -30.11 4.53
N SER A 57 5.20 -29.76 3.27
CA SER A 57 5.26 -30.70 2.15
C SER A 57 6.70 -31.13 1.83
N TYR A 58 7.69 -30.26 2.05
CA TYR A 58 9.11 -30.57 1.85
C TYR A 58 9.78 -31.25 3.04
N VAL A 59 9.28 -31.00 4.26
CA VAL A 59 9.74 -31.63 5.51
C VAL A 59 9.67 -33.15 5.45
N GLY A 60 8.56 -33.70 4.95
CA GLY A 60 8.40 -35.15 4.83
C GLY A 60 9.38 -35.84 3.86
N ASN A 61 10.24 -35.07 3.17
CA ASN A 61 11.16 -35.55 2.16
C ASN A 61 12.65 -35.29 2.50
N MET A 62 12.97 -34.61 3.61
CA MET A 62 14.33 -34.21 3.96
C MET A 62 14.64 -34.34 5.45
N ASN A 63 15.85 -34.81 5.80
CA ASN A 63 16.32 -34.96 7.19
C ASN A 63 16.54 -33.62 7.94
N TYR A 64 16.48 -32.47 7.25
CA TYR A 64 16.70 -31.13 7.81
C TYR A 64 15.39 -30.34 7.95
N GLU A 65 14.39 -30.95 8.56
CA GLU A 65 13.01 -30.45 8.64
C GLU A 65 12.93 -29.01 9.16
N PHE A 66 13.64 -28.70 10.25
CA PHE A 66 13.60 -27.37 10.86
C PHE A 66 14.26 -26.29 9.98
N GLN A 67 15.35 -26.61 9.29
CA GLN A 67 16.03 -25.66 8.41
C GLN A 67 15.19 -25.35 7.17
N VAL A 68 14.49 -26.36 6.64
CA VAL A 68 13.53 -26.21 5.55
C VAL A 68 12.35 -25.33 5.98
N ILE A 69 11.73 -25.61 7.13
CA ILE A 69 10.61 -24.81 7.66
C ILE A 69 11.01 -23.35 7.86
N SER A 70 12.13 -23.11 8.55
CA SER A 70 12.59 -21.74 8.83
C SER A 70 12.92 -20.97 7.54
N THR A 71 13.54 -21.61 6.55
CA THR A 71 13.84 -20.98 5.26
C THR A 71 12.57 -20.56 4.51
N TYR A 72 11.58 -21.44 4.42
CA TYR A 72 10.31 -21.13 3.75
C TYR A 72 9.50 -20.08 4.52
N MET A 73 9.49 -20.12 5.86
CA MET A 73 8.85 -19.10 6.69
C MET A 73 9.50 -17.73 6.50
N PHE A 74 10.84 -17.67 6.47
CA PHE A 74 11.56 -16.42 6.23
C PHE A 74 11.26 -15.86 4.82
N SER A 75 11.16 -16.74 3.83
CA SER A 75 10.77 -16.37 2.47
C SER A 75 9.34 -15.80 2.44
N GLY A 76 8.39 -16.45 3.11
CA GLY A 76 7.01 -15.96 3.24
C GLY A 76 6.93 -14.59 3.90
N VAL A 77 7.66 -14.38 5.01
CA VAL A 77 7.75 -13.08 5.69
C VAL A 77 8.35 -12.00 4.78
N THR A 78 9.41 -12.32 4.03
CA THR A 78 10.07 -11.37 3.12
C THR A 78 9.14 -10.91 2.00
N HIS A 79 8.39 -11.84 1.41
CA HIS A 79 7.39 -11.51 0.38
C HIS A 79 6.28 -10.64 0.97
N SER A 80 5.76 -11.02 2.13
CA SER A 80 4.76 -10.24 2.88
C SER A 80 5.21 -8.79 3.16
N ILE A 81 6.46 -8.59 3.62
CA ILE A 81 7.03 -7.25 3.83
C ILE A 81 7.08 -6.48 2.51
N THR A 82 7.47 -7.12 1.40
CA THR A 82 7.53 -6.48 0.08
C THR A 82 6.15 -5.96 -0.35
N TYR A 83 5.09 -6.76 -0.16
CA TYR A 83 3.71 -6.33 -0.45
C TYR A 83 3.25 -5.19 0.46
N ILE A 84 3.62 -5.20 1.74
CA ILE A 84 3.34 -4.08 2.66
C ILE A 84 4.06 -2.81 2.21
N VAL A 85 5.32 -2.91 1.80
CA VAL A 85 6.08 -1.76 1.27
C VAL A 85 5.41 -1.20 0.02
N TYR A 86 4.97 -2.05 -0.91
CA TYR A 86 4.21 -1.58 -2.07
C TYR A 86 2.90 -0.91 -1.67
N ALA A 87 2.15 -1.45 -0.70
CA ALA A 87 0.94 -0.82 -0.19
C ALA A 87 1.23 0.57 0.39
N LEU A 88 2.32 0.73 1.15
CA LEU A 88 2.75 2.01 1.72
C LEU A 88 3.20 3.02 0.66
N ILE A 89 3.89 2.56 -0.39
CA ILE A 89 4.27 3.42 -1.53
C ILE A 89 3.02 3.92 -2.25
N LEU A 90 2.06 3.03 -2.56
CA LEU A 90 0.78 3.44 -3.13
C LEU A 90 0.07 4.43 -2.21
N ALA A 91 -0.05 4.15 -0.91
CA ALA A 91 -0.68 5.05 0.06
C ALA A 91 0.02 6.42 0.14
N SER A 92 1.35 6.45 0.01
CA SER A 92 2.12 7.70 -0.02
C SER A 92 1.88 8.49 -1.30
N LEU A 93 1.80 7.82 -2.45
CA LEU A 93 1.42 8.45 -3.72
C LEU A 93 -0.01 9.03 -3.65
N LYS A 94 -0.97 8.34 -3.02
CA LYS A 94 -2.31 8.89 -2.73
C LYS A 94 -2.20 10.22 -1.97
N ARG A 95 -1.37 10.25 -0.92
CA ARG A 95 -1.20 11.44 -0.06
C ARG A 95 -0.61 12.63 -0.81
N ILE A 96 0.28 12.37 -1.78
CA ILE A 96 0.87 13.40 -2.64
C ILE A 96 -0.15 13.90 -3.67
N ILE A 97 -0.92 12.99 -4.28
CA ILE A 97 -1.95 13.32 -5.28
C ILE A 97 -3.14 14.07 -4.67
N SER A 98 -3.48 13.78 -3.42
CA SER A 98 -4.61 14.39 -2.70
C SER A 98 -4.31 15.76 -2.07
N LYS A 99 -3.08 16.26 -2.18
CA LYS A 99 -2.61 17.53 -1.61
C LYS A 99 -2.39 18.59 -2.69
#